data_AF-A0A843RZX2-F1
#
_entry.id   AF-A0A843RZX2-F1
#
_cell.length_a   1.000
_cell.length_b   1.000
_cell.length_c   1.000
_cell.angle_alpha   90.00
_cell.angle_beta   90.00
_cell.angle_gamma   90.00
#
_symmetry.space_group_name_H-M   'P 1'
#
loop_
_entity.id
_entity.type
_entity.pdbx_description
1 polymer ?
#
loop_
_entity_poly.entity_id
_entity_poly.type
_entity_poly.pdbx_seq_one_letter_code
_entity_poly.pdbx_strand_id
1 'polypeptide(L)'
;MRLTRAASRIVVAGNDEFPVNGGALCVKGWTAGTTLDHPDRLLTPLVRGVDGLLVPASWDAALDRVARGIQKIQACHGRDAVGLFGGGSLTNEKAYLLGKFARVALGTPHIDYNGRFCMSSAAAAGLKAFGIDRGLPFPLEDIAGADAILLVGSNLAETMPPVLRYLDRHRRGDGAVIVIDRSNPNRRSQNAWLSTATARPPATLSSVSTSTRPSAAGTRIAPK
;
A
#
# COMPACT_ATOMS: atom_id res chain seq x y z
N MET A 1 -12.37 12.06 -0.46
CA MET A 1 -13.78 11.65 -0.23
C MET A 1 -14.43 12.67 0.70
N ARG A 2 -15.74 12.88 0.58
CA ARG A 2 -16.56 13.61 1.55
C ARG A 2 -17.41 12.59 2.32
N LEU A 3 -17.48 12.73 3.64
CA LEU A 3 -18.35 11.93 4.49
C LEU A 3 -19.43 12.85 5.04
N THR A 4 -20.69 12.49 4.83
CA THR A 4 -21.83 13.17 5.46
C THR A 4 -22.61 12.18 6.28
N ARG A 5 -23.25 12.66 7.34
CA ARG A 5 -24.13 11.84 8.17
C ARG A 5 -25.57 12.09 7.75
N ALA A 6 -26.25 11.04 7.30
CA ALA A 6 -27.68 11.06 7.03
C ALA A 6 -28.38 10.11 8.02
N ALA A 7 -29.07 10.68 9.01
CA ALA A 7 -29.61 9.95 10.15
C ALA A 7 -28.54 9.10 10.88
N SER A 8 -28.72 7.77 10.94
CA SER A 8 -27.78 6.83 11.56
C SER A 8 -26.72 6.29 10.60
N ARG A 9 -26.74 6.65 9.31
CA ARG A 9 -25.81 6.12 8.30
C ARG A 9 -24.79 7.15 7.85
N ILE A 10 -23.59 6.67 7.55
CA ILE A 10 -22.55 7.46 6.89
C ILE A 10 -22.71 7.33 5.38
N VAL A 11 -22.87 8.47 4.71
CA VAL A 11 -22.91 8.58 3.26
C VAL A 11 -21.53 8.98 2.76
N VAL A 12 -21.02 8.22 1.79
CA VAL A 12 -19.72 8.48 1.15
C VAL A 12 -19.96 9.14 -0.20
N ALA A 13 -19.23 10.22 -0.47
CA ALA A 13 -19.20 10.88 -1.77
C ALA A 13 -17.77 11.17 -2.25
N GLY A 14 -17.61 11.35 -3.56
CA GLY A 14 -16.40 11.90 -4.14
C GLY A 14 -16.08 13.29 -3.58
N ASN A 15 -14.79 13.62 -3.47
CA ASN A 15 -14.36 15.00 -3.26
C ASN A 15 -13.65 15.51 -4.51
N ASP A 16 -14.33 16.29 -5.33
CA ASP A 16 -13.80 16.80 -6.60
C ASP A 16 -12.66 17.80 -6.39
N GLU A 17 -12.60 18.44 -5.23
CA GLU A 17 -11.53 19.35 -4.81
C GLU A 17 -10.25 18.61 -4.41
N PHE A 18 -10.29 17.27 -4.23
CA PHE A 18 -9.10 16.51 -3.84
C PHE A 18 -8.22 16.23 -5.07
N PRO A 19 -6.98 16.77 -5.13
CA PRO A 19 -6.21 16.84 -6.38
C PRO A 19 -5.81 15.46 -6.94
N VAL A 20 -5.56 14.49 -6.05
CA VAL A 20 -5.03 13.17 -6.42
C VAL A 20 -6.05 12.27 -7.10
N ASN A 21 -7.33 12.36 -6.75
CA ASN A 21 -8.35 11.52 -7.38
C ASN A 21 -9.47 12.30 -8.06
N GLY A 22 -9.57 13.61 -7.84
CA GLY A 22 -10.58 14.47 -8.45
C GLY A 22 -11.99 13.90 -8.28
N GLY A 23 -12.30 13.41 -7.07
CA GLY A 23 -13.60 12.79 -6.76
C GLY A 23 -13.69 11.29 -7.03
N ALA A 24 -12.80 10.71 -7.82
CA ALA A 24 -12.90 9.30 -8.22
C ALA A 24 -12.64 8.34 -7.05
N LEU A 25 -13.58 7.42 -6.82
CA LEU A 25 -13.46 6.35 -5.83
C LEU A 25 -13.64 4.99 -6.53
N CYS A 26 -12.85 3.99 -6.12
CA CYS A 26 -13.12 2.60 -6.49
C CYS A 26 -14.21 2.01 -5.59
N VAL A 27 -14.66 0.78 -5.89
CA VAL A 27 -15.69 0.09 -5.08
C VAL A 27 -15.38 0.10 -3.58
N LYS A 28 -14.11 -0.14 -3.21
CA LYS A 28 -13.65 -0.12 -1.80
C LYS A 28 -13.82 1.26 -1.15
N GLY A 29 -13.66 2.32 -1.93
CA GLY A 29 -13.85 3.70 -1.46
C GLY A 29 -15.34 4.01 -1.28
N TRP A 30 -16.17 3.66 -2.25
CA TRP A 30 -17.63 3.88 -2.19
C TRP A 30 -18.30 3.11 -1.05
N THR A 31 -17.84 1.89 -0.78
CA THR A 31 -18.39 1.04 0.30
C THR A 31 -17.71 1.25 1.65
N ALA A 32 -16.73 2.15 1.77
CA ALA A 32 -15.97 2.32 3.02
C ALA A 32 -16.87 2.59 4.23
N GLY A 33 -17.94 3.37 4.05
CA GLY A 33 -18.89 3.70 5.11
C GLY A 33 -19.69 2.49 5.62
N THR A 34 -19.92 1.46 4.81
CA THR A 34 -20.73 0.29 5.22
C THR A 34 -20.06 -0.54 6.31
N THR A 35 -18.73 -0.48 6.41
CA THR A 35 -17.96 -1.18 7.45
C THR A 35 -18.22 -0.63 8.85
N LEU A 36 -18.71 0.60 8.97
CA LEU A 36 -18.96 1.26 10.25
C LEU A 36 -20.21 0.70 10.95
N ASP A 37 -21.19 0.24 10.18
CA ASP A 37 -22.49 -0.24 10.68
C ASP A 37 -22.69 -1.75 10.44
N HIS A 38 -21.60 -2.50 10.17
CA HIS A 38 -21.68 -3.94 9.93
C HIS A 38 -22.18 -4.69 11.19
N PRO A 39 -23.13 -5.64 11.07
CA PRO A 39 -23.70 -6.34 12.23
C PRO A 39 -22.65 -7.10 13.06
N ASP A 40 -21.62 -7.63 12.40
CA ASP A 40 -20.54 -8.37 13.08
C ASP A 40 -19.45 -7.46 13.68
N ARG A 41 -19.63 -6.14 13.67
CA ARG A 41 -18.65 -5.22 14.24
C ARG A 41 -18.55 -5.46 15.74
N LEU A 42 -17.34 -5.73 16.23
CA LEU A 42 -17.10 -5.88 17.67
C LEU A 42 -17.36 -4.56 18.40
N LEU A 43 -18.36 -4.55 19.28
CA LEU A 43 -18.76 -3.38 20.07
C LEU A 43 -18.26 -3.42 21.52
N THR A 44 -17.77 -4.59 21.97
CA THR A 44 -17.27 -4.81 23.32
C THR A 44 -16.03 -5.70 23.29
N PRO A 45 -15.08 -5.57 24.24
CA PRO A 45 -13.98 -6.51 24.37
C PRO A 45 -14.47 -7.94 24.56
N LEU A 46 -13.73 -8.89 23.98
CA LEU A 46 -13.92 -10.32 24.19
C LEU A 46 -12.68 -10.91 24.86
N VAL A 47 -12.86 -11.64 25.95
CA VAL A 47 -11.79 -12.27 26.72
C VAL A 47 -11.96 -13.79 26.68
N ARG A 48 -10.85 -14.52 26.56
CA ARG A 48 -10.87 -15.99 26.58
C ARG A 48 -11.06 -16.52 28.01
N GLY A 49 -12.12 -17.28 28.23
CA GLY A 49 -12.45 -17.97 29.47
C GLY A 49 -11.58 -19.21 29.73
N VAL A 50 -11.79 -19.85 30.87
CA VAL A 50 -11.07 -21.08 31.28
C VAL A 50 -11.40 -22.27 30.40
N ASP A 51 -12.59 -22.28 29.81
CA ASP A 51 -13.07 -23.23 28.81
C ASP A 51 -12.50 -22.97 27.41
N GLY A 52 -11.69 -21.91 27.25
CA GLY A 52 -11.11 -21.51 25.98
C GLY A 52 -12.06 -20.72 25.07
N LEU A 53 -13.30 -20.42 25.48
CA LEU A 53 -14.25 -19.67 24.66
C LEU A 53 -14.09 -18.15 24.86
N LEU A 54 -14.39 -17.37 23.81
CA LEU A 54 -14.39 -15.90 23.90
C LEU A 54 -15.72 -15.41 24.47
N VAL A 55 -15.67 -14.63 25.54
CA VAL A 55 -16.85 -14.06 26.21
C VAL A 55 -16.73 -12.53 26.33
N PRO A 56 -17.84 -11.78 26.25
CA PRO A 56 -17.84 -10.33 26.49
C PRO A 56 -17.24 -9.94 27.84
N ALA A 57 -16.52 -8.82 27.87
CA ALA A 57 -15.94 -8.24 29.09
C ALA A 57 -16.06 -6.71 29.10
N SER A 58 -15.95 -6.10 30.28
CA SER A 58 -15.78 -4.64 30.36
C SER A 58 -14.40 -4.22 29.85
N TRP A 59 -14.28 -2.96 29.44
CA TRP A 59 -13.00 -2.37 29.06
C TRP A 59 -11.97 -2.46 30.18
N ASP A 60 -12.35 -2.13 31.41
CA ASP A 60 -11.46 -2.22 32.57
C ASP A 60 -10.93 -3.64 32.74
N ALA A 61 -11.81 -4.65 32.76
CA ALA A 61 -11.42 -6.05 32.93
C ALA A 61 -10.50 -6.55 31.80
N ALA A 62 -10.77 -6.14 30.56
CA ALA A 62 -9.96 -6.51 29.40
C ALA A 62 -8.56 -5.86 29.46
N LEU A 63 -8.49 -4.56 29.73
CA LEU A 63 -7.23 -3.82 29.83
C LEU A 63 -6.39 -4.30 31.00
N ASP A 64 -7.01 -4.55 32.15
CA ASP A 64 -6.40 -5.14 33.33
C ASP A 64 -5.76 -6.50 33.04
N ARG A 65 -6.48 -7.35 32.30
CA ARG A 65 -5.96 -8.66 31.90
C ARG A 65 -4.74 -8.52 31.00
N VAL A 66 -4.77 -7.60 30.03
CA VAL A 66 -3.64 -7.32 29.15
C VAL A 66 -2.44 -6.80 29.97
N ALA A 67 -2.66 -5.82 30.84
CA ALA A 67 -1.61 -5.23 31.67
C ALA A 67 -0.96 -6.28 32.59
N ARG A 68 -1.75 -7.07 33.32
CA ARG A 68 -1.25 -8.16 34.16
C ARG A 68 -0.49 -9.21 33.36
N GLY A 69 -0.98 -9.58 32.18
CA GLY A 69 -0.33 -10.53 31.29
C GLY A 69 1.05 -10.05 30.85
N ILE A 70 1.14 -8.80 30.39
CA ILE A 70 2.39 -8.16 29.99
C ILE A 70 3.38 -8.11 31.17
N GLN A 71 2.96 -7.60 32.32
CA GLN A 71 3.80 -7.49 33.51
C GLN A 71 4.32 -8.84 33.98
N LYS A 72 3.46 -9.87 34.00
CA LYS A 72 3.85 -11.24 34.36
C LYS A 72 4.91 -11.79 33.42
N ILE A 73 4.71 -11.68 32.11
CA ILE A 73 5.66 -12.18 31.12
C ILE A 73 7.00 -11.44 31.23
N GLN A 74 6.98 -10.12 31.41
CA GLN A 74 8.21 -9.35 31.57
C GLN A 74 8.94 -9.66 32.87
N ALA A 75 8.22 -9.94 33.96
CA ALA A 75 8.82 -10.37 35.23
C ALA A 75 9.52 -11.74 35.11
N CYS A 76 8.96 -12.66 34.32
CA CYS A 76 9.51 -14.01 34.15
C CYS A 76 10.60 -14.10 33.07
N HIS A 77 10.52 -13.29 32.02
CA HIS A 77 11.30 -13.48 30.79
C HIS A 77 12.01 -12.20 30.29
N GLY A 78 11.92 -11.10 31.03
CA GLY A 78 12.49 -9.81 30.65
C GLY A 78 11.62 -9.01 29.67
N ARG A 79 12.01 -7.76 29.43
CA ARG A 79 11.19 -6.81 28.65
C ARG A 79 10.99 -7.22 27.19
N ASP A 80 11.99 -7.87 26.62
CA ASP A 80 12.03 -8.31 25.23
C ASP A 80 11.11 -9.50 24.94
N ALA A 81 10.58 -10.16 25.98
CA ALA A 81 9.60 -11.24 25.83
C ALA A 81 8.21 -10.76 25.37
N VAL A 82 7.99 -9.44 25.28
CA VAL A 82 6.76 -8.83 24.78
C VAL A 82 7.06 -8.05 23.50
N GLY A 83 6.24 -8.30 22.48
CA GLY A 83 6.32 -7.61 21.19
C GLY A 83 4.98 -6.97 20.80
N LEU A 84 5.05 -5.97 19.92
CA LEU A 84 3.90 -5.31 19.36
C LEU A 84 3.86 -5.46 17.84
N PHE A 85 2.67 -5.71 17.31
CA PHE A 85 2.43 -5.77 15.88
C PHE A 85 1.35 -4.76 15.49
N GLY A 86 1.77 -3.65 14.87
CA GLY A 86 0.91 -2.56 14.43
C GLY A 86 0.33 -2.79 13.02
N GLY A 87 -0.30 -1.74 12.48
CA GLY A 87 -0.86 -1.76 11.14
C GLY A 87 -0.71 -0.43 10.41
N GLY A 88 -0.50 -0.50 9.09
CA GLY A 88 -0.46 0.67 8.20
C GLY A 88 -1.81 1.37 8.00
N SER A 89 -2.89 0.82 8.58
CA SER A 89 -4.21 1.45 8.66
C SER A 89 -4.38 2.35 9.89
N LEU A 90 -3.39 2.39 10.79
CA LEU A 90 -3.38 3.33 11.91
C LEU A 90 -3.18 4.77 11.39
N THR A 91 -3.75 5.73 12.12
CA THR A 91 -3.41 7.15 11.90
C THR A 91 -1.95 7.40 12.29
N ASN A 92 -1.36 8.48 11.78
CA ASN A 92 0.02 8.83 12.08
C ASN A 92 0.26 8.99 13.59
N GLU A 93 -0.69 9.60 14.30
CA GLU A 93 -0.63 9.82 15.75
C GLU A 93 -0.66 8.49 16.50
N LYS A 94 -1.52 7.55 16.08
CA LYS A 94 -1.61 6.21 16.69
C LYS A 94 -0.37 5.38 16.40
N ALA A 95 0.17 5.46 15.18
CA ALA A 95 1.41 4.79 14.83
C ALA A 95 2.60 5.30 15.66
N TYR A 96 2.70 6.63 15.83
CA TYR A 96 3.69 7.25 16.69
C TYR A 96 3.53 6.86 18.17
N LEU A 97 2.29 6.88 18.67
CA LEU A 97 1.98 6.48 20.04
C LEU A 97 2.32 5.01 20.30
N LEU A 98 2.06 4.12 19.35
CA LEU A 98 2.40 2.70 19.47
C LEU A 98 3.91 2.50 19.57
N GLY A 99 4.70 3.24 18.78
CA GLY A 99 6.16 3.27 18.88
C GLY A 99 6.66 3.77 20.24
N LYS A 100 6.09 4.88 20.74
CA LYS A 100 6.39 5.38 22.09
C LYS A 100 6.00 4.39 23.18
N PHE A 101 4.84 3.76 23.06
CA PHE A 101 4.38 2.75 24.01
C PHE A 101 5.34 1.56 24.07
N ALA A 102 5.79 1.05 22.91
CA ALA A 102 6.79 -0.01 22.84
C ALA A 102 8.10 0.36 23.54
N ARG A 103 8.65 1.54 23.22
CA ARG A 103 10.00 1.94 23.65
C ARG A 103 10.04 2.49 25.07
N VAL A 104 9.03 3.24 25.48
CA VAL A 104 9.01 3.95 26.76
C VAL A 104 8.25 3.19 27.83
N ALA A 105 7.04 2.71 27.53
CA ALA A 105 6.20 2.05 28.54
C ALA A 105 6.57 0.57 28.70
N LEU A 106 6.70 -0.17 27.60
CA LEU A 106 7.06 -1.59 27.64
C LEU A 106 8.57 -1.81 27.72
N GLY A 107 9.36 -0.87 27.20
CA GLY A 107 10.83 -0.98 27.15
C GLY A 107 11.32 -2.15 26.30
N THR A 108 10.57 -2.51 25.24
CA THR A 108 10.91 -3.59 24.31
C THR A 108 11.42 -3.02 22.98
N PRO A 109 12.43 -3.62 22.34
CA PRO A 109 12.83 -3.31 20.97
C PRO A 109 11.88 -3.92 19.93
N HIS A 110 11.03 -4.89 20.32
CA HIS A 110 10.19 -5.66 19.41
C HIS A 110 8.89 -4.94 19.08
N ILE A 111 8.93 -4.13 18.02
CA ILE A 111 7.75 -3.57 17.37
C ILE A 111 7.92 -3.73 15.86
N ASP A 112 6.88 -4.23 15.20
CA ASP A 112 6.81 -4.25 13.74
C ASP A 112 5.36 -4.02 13.28
N TYR A 113 5.12 -4.00 11.97
CA TYR A 113 3.79 -3.85 11.39
C TYR A 113 3.70 -4.57 10.04
N ASN A 114 2.49 -4.69 9.50
CA ASN A 114 2.23 -5.35 8.22
C ASN A 114 3.04 -4.79 7.03
N GLY A 115 3.55 -3.56 7.11
CA GLY A 115 4.42 -2.98 6.07
C GLY A 115 5.76 -3.71 5.90
N ARG A 116 6.22 -4.49 6.90
CA ARG A 116 7.38 -5.39 6.78
C ARG A 116 7.27 -6.31 5.56
N PHE A 117 6.07 -6.83 5.30
CA PHE A 117 5.81 -7.80 4.24
C PHE A 117 5.64 -7.17 2.85
N CYS A 118 5.50 -5.84 2.77
CA CYS A 118 5.17 -5.15 1.53
C CYS A 118 6.22 -4.11 1.15
N MET A 119 6.50 -3.17 2.04
CA MET A 119 7.25 -1.95 1.72
C MET A 119 8.72 -2.02 2.12
N SER A 120 9.16 -3.03 2.86
CA SER A 120 10.52 -3.11 3.41
C SER A 120 11.60 -3.15 2.32
N SER A 121 11.38 -3.91 1.24
CA SER A 121 12.30 -3.97 0.09
C SER A 121 12.37 -2.63 -0.65
N ALA A 122 11.23 -1.95 -0.83
CA ALA A 122 11.17 -0.65 -1.48
C ALA A 122 11.88 0.43 -0.64
N ALA A 123 11.66 0.44 0.68
CA ALA A 123 12.35 1.32 1.62
C ALA A 123 13.88 1.13 1.56
N ALA A 124 14.34 -0.13 1.61
CA ALA A 124 15.76 -0.44 1.54
C ALA A 124 16.39 -0.02 0.20
N ALA A 125 15.68 -0.21 -0.92
CA ALA A 125 16.13 0.23 -2.24
C ALA A 125 16.19 1.75 -2.36
N GLY A 126 15.14 2.45 -1.91
CA GLY A 126 15.07 3.92 -1.92
C GLY A 126 16.19 4.56 -1.11
N LEU A 127 16.43 4.07 0.11
CA LEU A 127 17.54 4.54 0.94
C LEU A 127 18.90 4.33 0.28
N LYS A 128 19.12 3.17 -0.37
CA LYS A 128 20.39 2.88 -1.07
C LYS A 128 20.60 3.74 -2.31
N ALA A 129 19.53 4.01 -3.08
CA ALA A 129 19.62 4.72 -4.34
C ALA A 129 19.61 6.24 -4.16
N PHE A 130 18.83 6.75 -3.21
CA PHE A 130 18.50 8.18 -3.11
C PHE A 130 18.72 8.76 -1.70
N GLY A 131 19.07 7.95 -0.70
CA GLY A 131 19.23 8.40 0.68
C GLY A 131 17.94 8.78 1.41
N ILE A 132 16.78 8.60 0.76
CA ILE A 132 15.47 8.95 1.29
C ILE A 132 14.59 7.68 1.28
N ASP A 133 13.78 7.52 2.32
CA ASP A 133 12.83 6.42 2.43
C ASP A 133 11.69 6.56 1.39
N ARG A 134 10.79 5.58 1.40
CA ARG A 134 9.64 5.45 0.51
C ARG A 134 8.83 6.74 0.33
N GLY A 135 8.39 6.91 -0.91
CA GLY A 135 7.45 7.94 -1.37
C GLY A 135 7.40 7.88 -2.89
N LEU A 136 6.34 8.42 -3.49
CA LEU A 136 6.44 8.78 -4.90
C LEU A 136 7.29 10.05 -4.97
N PRO A 137 8.42 10.04 -5.69
CA PRO A 137 9.29 11.22 -5.77
C PRO A 137 8.69 12.34 -6.63
N PHE A 138 7.48 12.16 -7.16
CA PHE A 138 6.76 13.09 -8.01
C PHE A 138 5.24 13.04 -7.73
N PRO A 139 4.51 14.13 -7.98
CA PRO A 139 3.04 14.16 -7.99
C PRO A 139 2.42 13.16 -8.97
N LEU A 140 1.31 12.52 -8.59
CA LEU A 140 0.63 11.55 -9.47
C LEU A 140 0.13 12.17 -10.79
N GLU A 141 -0.17 13.47 -10.82
CA GLU A 141 -0.56 14.15 -12.05
C GLU A 141 0.51 14.13 -13.16
N ASP A 142 1.79 14.06 -12.79
CA ASP A 142 2.92 14.10 -13.73
C ASP A 142 3.00 12.83 -14.58
N ILE A 143 2.40 11.72 -14.12
CA ILE A 143 2.28 10.48 -14.89
C ILE A 143 1.70 10.73 -16.28
N ALA A 144 0.76 11.67 -16.38
CA ALA A 144 0.10 11.95 -17.65
C ALA A 144 0.99 12.63 -18.69
N GLY A 145 2.01 13.36 -18.24
CA GLY A 145 2.94 14.11 -19.09
C GLY A 145 4.24 13.36 -19.39
N ALA A 146 4.41 12.13 -18.88
CA ALA A 146 5.56 11.30 -19.21
C ALA A 146 5.58 10.95 -20.71
N ASP A 147 6.76 10.76 -21.30
CA ASP A 147 6.90 10.22 -22.67
C ASP A 147 6.68 8.70 -22.70
N ALA A 148 7.04 8.02 -21.62
CA ALA A 148 6.86 6.59 -21.45
C ALA A 148 6.61 6.21 -19.98
N ILE A 149 5.80 5.18 -19.78
CA ILE A 149 5.45 4.61 -18.49
C ILE A 149 5.78 3.12 -18.49
N LEU A 150 6.66 2.70 -17.57
CA LEU A 150 7.03 1.30 -17.39
C LEU A 150 6.46 0.75 -16.08
N LEU A 151 5.58 -0.25 -16.18
CA LEU A 151 5.01 -0.96 -15.05
C LEU A 151 5.67 -2.34 -14.90
N VAL A 152 6.40 -2.57 -13.81
CA VAL A 152 7.08 -3.85 -13.53
C VAL A 152 6.43 -4.53 -12.33
N GLY A 153 5.81 -5.68 -12.54
CA GLY A 153 5.13 -6.47 -11.50
C GLY A 153 3.94 -5.76 -10.84
N SER A 154 3.37 -4.75 -11.50
CA SER A 154 2.31 -3.91 -10.92
C SER A 154 0.95 -4.21 -11.54
N ASN A 155 -0.09 -4.32 -10.70
CA ASN A 155 -1.49 -4.43 -11.09
C ASN A 155 -2.31 -3.20 -10.66
N LEU A 156 -1.90 -2.00 -11.11
CA LEU A 156 -2.52 -0.73 -10.73
C LEU A 156 -4.04 -0.71 -10.96
N ALA A 157 -4.54 -1.43 -11.97
CA ALA A 157 -5.96 -1.46 -12.28
C ALA A 157 -6.83 -2.03 -11.14
N GLU A 158 -6.31 -2.97 -10.36
CA GLU A 158 -7.03 -3.58 -9.23
C GLU A 158 -6.60 -3.00 -7.88
N THR A 159 -5.30 -2.72 -7.73
CA THR A 159 -4.70 -2.32 -6.46
C THR A 159 -4.78 -0.81 -6.23
N MET A 160 -4.76 -0.01 -7.29
CA MET A 160 -4.81 1.46 -7.23
C MET A 160 -5.72 2.07 -8.31
N PRO A 161 -7.01 1.68 -8.43
CA PRO A 161 -7.85 2.07 -9.57
C PRO A 161 -7.95 3.58 -9.85
N PRO A 162 -8.00 4.48 -8.83
CA PRO A 162 -8.03 5.92 -9.10
C PRO A 162 -6.82 6.45 -9.87
N VAL A 163 -5.67 5.76 -9.84
CA VAL A 163 -4.47 6.14 -10.59
C VAL A 163 -4.64 5.93 -12.09
N LEU A 164 -5.53 5.02 -12.52
CA LEU A 164 -5.75 4.73 -13.94
C LEU A 164 -6.13 5.96 -14.76
N ARG A 165 -6.82 6.94 -14.16
CA ARG A 165 -7.17 8.20 -14.83
C ARG A 165 -5.95 8.94 -15.41
N TYR A 166 -4.80 8.82 -14.77
CA TYR A 166 -3.56 9.46 -15.20
C TYR A 166 -2.92 8.67 -16.35
N LEU A 167 -2.99 7.34 -16.31
CA LEU A 167 -2.61 6.47 -17.42
C LEU A 167 -3.50 6.71 -18.65
N ASP A 168 -4.80 6.89 -18.45
CA ASP A 168 -5.75 7.16 -19.53
C ASP A 168 -5.51 8.51 -20.17
N ARG A 169 -5.17 9.53 -19.36
CA ARG A 169 -4.78 10.85 -19.87
C ARG A 169 -3.48 10.76 -20.67
N HIS A 170 -2.48 10.02 -20.20
CA HIS A 170 -1.24 9.77 -20.94
C HIS A 170 -1.51 9.10 -22.30
N ARG A 171 -2.36 8.07 -22.33
CA ARG A 171 -2.70 7.31 -23.55
C ARG A 171 -3.51 8.07 -24.60
N ARG A 172 -4.08 9.21 -24.25
CA ARG A 172 -4.71 10.12 -25.22
C ARG A 172 -3.68 10.95 -25.99
N GLY A 173 -2.44 11.00 -25.53
CA GLY A 173 -1.30 11.52 -26.27
C GLY A 173 -0.49 10.41 -26.92
N ASP A 174 0.72 10.75 -27.39
CA ASP A 174 1.61 9.85 -28.14
C ASP A 174 2.55 9.01 -27.25
N GLY A 175 2.32 9.00 -25.93
CA GLY A 175 3.18 8.35 -24.96
C GLY A 175 3.04 6.82 -24.93
N ALA A 176 4.12 6.13 -24.54
CA ALA A 176 4.17 4.66 -24.53
C ALA A 176 3.92 4.08 -23.13
N VAL A 177 3.03 3.10 -23.01
CA VAL A 177 2.86 2.32 -21.76
C VAL A 177 3.36 0.89 -21.96
N ILE A 178 4.34 0.48 -21.15
CA ILE A 178 5.00 -0.83 -21.20
C ILE A 178 4.71 -1.56 -19.89
N VAL A 179 4.25 -2.81 -19.97
CA VAL A 179 3.94 -3.62 -18.79
C VAL A 179 4.69 -4.94 -18.79
N ILE A 180 5.42 -5.19 -17.71
CA ILE A 180 6.23 -6.38 -17.48
C ILE A 180 5.65 -7.13 -16.27
N ASP A 181 4.95 -8.24 -16.52
CA ASP A 181 4.35 -9.06 -15.46
C ASP A 181 4.47 -10.57 -15.76
N ARG A 182 4.84 -11.35 -14.73
CA ARG A 182 5.23 -12.76 -14.83
C ARG A 182 4.04 -13.71 -14.76
N SER A 183 2.90 -13.33 -14.17
CA SER A 183 1.68 -14.16 -14.12
C SER A 183 0.49 -13.40 -13.50
N ASN A 184 -0.37 -12.82 -14.33
CA ASN A 184 -1.68 -12.34 -13.88
C ASN A 184 -2.77 -13.25 -14.49
N PRO A 185 -3.54 -14.01 -13.70
CA PRO A 185 -4.76 -14.70 -14.18
C PRO A 185 -5.78 -13.72 -14.78
N ASN A 186 -5.76 -12.46 -14.34
CA ASN A 186 -6.50 -11.32 -14.89
C ASN A 186 -5.71 -10.55 -15.96
N ARG A 187 -4.77 -11.19 -16.66
CA ARG A 187 -4.13 -10.65 -17.88
C ARG A 187 -5.16 -10.04 -18.83
N ARG A 188 -6.40 -10.54 -18.86
CA ARG A 188 -7.50 -9.95 -19.63
C ARG A 188 -7.86 -8.53 -19.20
N SER A 189 -7.92 -8.20 -17.91
CA SER A 189 -8.29 -6.84 -17.44
C SER A 189 -7.19 -5.84 -17.77
N GLN A 190 -5.93 -6.19 -17.49
CA GLN A 190 -4.79 -5.34 -17.84
C GLN A 190 -4.55 -5.26 -19.35
N ASN A 191 -4.63 -6.35 -20.11
CA ASN A 191 -4.46 -6.32 -21.57
C ASN A 191 -5.67 -5.77 -22.33
N ALA A 192 -6.90 -5.87 -21.79
CA ALA A 192 -8.07 -5.19 -22.35
C ALA A 192 -7.98 -3.68 -22.14
N TRP A 193 -7.34 -3.24 -21.05
CA TRP A 193 -6.94 -1.85 -20.90
C TRP A 193 -5.72 -1.51 -21.79
N LEU A 194 -4.65 -2.30 -21.77
CA LEU A 194 -3.36 -2.03 -22.43
C LEU A 194 -3.28 -2.66 -23.82
N SER A 195 -3.92 -2.03 -24.80
CA SER A 195 -3.63 -2.28 -26.22
C SER A 195 -2.36 -1.53 -26.62
N THR A 196 -1.17 -2.03 -26.28
CA THR A 196 0.11 -1.74 -26.98
C THR A 196 1.25 -2.64 -26.48
N ALA A 197 2.03 -3.18 -27.43
CA ALA A 197 3.29 -3.93 -27.34
C ALA A 197 3.58 -4.73 -26.04
N THR A 198 3.18 -6.00 -26.03
CA THR A 198 3.66 -6.98 -25.05
C THR A 198 5.10 -7.42 -25.37
N ALA A 199 6.10 -6.78 -24.78
CA ALA A 199 7.46 -7.29 -24.78
C ALA A 199 7.62 -8.42 -23.74
N ARG A 200 8.35 -9.49 -24.08
CA ARG A 200 8.72 -10.55 -23.14
C ARG A 200 9.55 -9.91 -22.00
N PRO A 201 9.27 -10.20 -20.71
CA PRO A 201 10.09 -9.71 -19.62
C PRO A 201 11.56 -10.05 -19.89
N PRO A 202 12.50 -9.10 -19.82
CA PRO A 202 13.90 -9.47 -19.74
C PRO A 202 14.12 -10.29 -18.46
N ALA A 203 14.99 -11.30 -18.54
CA ALA A 203 15.27 -12.19 -17.41
C ALA A 203 15.83 -11.43 -16.18
N THR A 204 16.39 -10.23 -16.39
CA THR A 204 16.87 -9.30 -15.37
C THR A 204 16.77 -7.85 -15.88
N LEU A 205 16.56 -6.87 -14.98
CA LEU A 205 16.62 -5.43 -15.33
C LEU A 205 17.98 -5.01 -15.92
N SER A 206 19.03 -5.81 -15.68
CA SER A 206 20.38 -5.54 -16.16
C SER A 206 20.49 -5.49 -17.69
N SER A 207 19.64 -6.22 -18.43
CA SER A 207 19.71 -6.25 -19.90
C SER A 207 19.21 -4.98 -20.59
N VAL A 208 18.43 -4.15 -19.88
CA VAL A 208 18.02 -2.83 -20.37
C VAL A 208 19.16 -1.82 -20.21
N SER A 209 19.99 -1.97 -19.17
CA SER A 209 21.14 -1.09 -18.95
C SER A 209 22.26 -1.27 -19.99
N THR A 210 22.33 -2.44 -20.63
CA THR A 210 23.38 -2.78 -21.60
C THR A 210 23.08 -2.35 -23.04
N SER A 211 21.86 -1.91 -23.36
CA SER A 211 21.48 -1.58 -24.74
C SER A 211 21.75 -0.13 -25.16
N THR A 212 22.38 0.69 -24.32
CA THR A 212 22.67 2.12 -24.60
C THR A 212 24.11 2.39 -25.07
N ARG A 213 24.91 1.38 -25.41
CA ARG A 213 26.16 1.65 -26.15
C ARG A 213 25.83 1.93 -27.62
N PRO A 214 26.20 3.08 -28.19
CA PRO A 214 26.03 3.32 -29.62
C PRO A 214 26.89 2.29 -30.38
N SER A 215 26.25 1.47 -31.20
CA SER A 215 26.93 0.64 -32.18
C SER A 215 27.57 1.54 -33.22
N ALA A 216 28.90 1.69 -33.16
CA ALA A 216 29.70 2.27 -34.23
C ALA A 216 29.71 1.30 -35.43
N ALA A 217 28.64 1.30 -36.22
CA ALA A 217 28.59 0.64 -37.51
C ALA A 217 28.15 1.67 -38.55
N GLY A 218 29.14 2.24 -39.24
CA GLY A 218 28.92 3.20 -40.31
C GLY A 218 28.24 2.55 -41.50
N THR A 219 27.08 3.09 -41.88
CA THR A 219 26.42 2.76 -43.14
C THR A 219 26.94 3.71 -44.21
N ARG A 220 27.75 3.19 -45.14
CA ARG A 220 28.12 3.88 -46.38
C ARG A 220 26.86 4.05 -47.23
N ILE A 221 26.53 5.30 -47.57
CA ILE A 221 25.57 5.62 -48.62
C ILE A 221 26.34 5.61 -49.95
N ALA A 222 25.96 4.74 -50.89
CA ALA A 222 26.44 4.77 -52.27
C ALA A 222 25.48 5.62 -53.13
N PRO A 223 26.00 6.40 -54.10
CA PRO A 223 25.19 7.37 -54.83
C PRO A 223 24.49 6.74 -56.04
N LYS A 224 23.24 7.15 -56.29
CA LYS A 224 22.71 7.52 -57.61
C LYS A 224 21.58 8.52 -57.41
#